data_AF-A0A820HY15-F1
#
_entry.id   AF-A0A820HY15-F1
#
_cell.length_a   1.000
_cell.length_b   1.000
_cell.length_c   1.000
_cell.angle_alpha   90.00
_cell.angle_beta   90.00
_cell.angle_gamma   90.00
#
_symmetry.space_group_name_H-M   'P 1'
#
loop_
_entity.id
_entity.type
_entity.pdbx_description
1 polymer ?
#
loop_
_entity_poly.entity_id
_entity_poly.type
_entity_poly.pdbx_seq_one_letter_code
_entity_poly.pdbx_strand_id
1 'polypeptide(L)'
;GQSPADAENNYLRVASSLDMYGVELHKASVKVSNTNDKLPNSKVELYIGVCASGISVFQNSTKANTFLWDQITKISFKRRTFYVQLIKNP
;
A
#
# COMPACT_ATOMS: atom_id res chain seq x y z
N GLY A 1 -9.11 -37.68 8.66
CA GLY A 1 -8.51 -36.34 8.76
C GLY A 1 -7.62 -36.09 7.57
N GLN A 2 -7.27 -34.83 7.29
CA GLN A 2 -6.28 -34.51 6.24
C GLN A 2 -4.85 -34.85 6.70
N SER A 3 -3.92 -35.02 5.77
CA SER A 3 -2.49 -35.13 6.12
C SER A 3 -1.95 -33.77 6.61
N PRO A 4 -0.87 -33.73 7.41
CA PRO A 4 -0.26 -32.48 7.84
C PRO A 4 0.11 -31.55 6.66
N ALA A 5 0.64 -32.13 5.57
CA ALA A 5 1.02 -31.38 4.38
C ALA A 5 -0.20 -30.78 3.64
N ASP A 6 -1.31 -31.53 3.57
CA ASP A 6 -2.54 -31.02 2.96
C ASP A 6 -3.16 -29.90 3.79
N ALA A 7 -3.13 -30.04 5.12
CA ALA A 7 -3.63 -29.03 6.05
C ALA A 7 -2.83 -27.72 5.94
N GLU A 8 -1.49 -27.80 5.87
CA GLU A 8 -0.61 -26.63 5.69
C GLU A 8 -0.83 -25.94 4.34
N ASN A 9 -0.91 -26.71 3.24
CA ASN A 9 -1.20 -26.15 1.93
C ASN A 9 -2.56 -25.45 1.87
N ASN A 10 -3.57 -26.03 2.51
CA ASN A 10 -4.90 -25.42 2.59
C ASN A 10 -4.87 -24.11 3.40
N TYR A 11 -4.12 -24.07 4.50
CA TYR A 11 -3.92 -22.85 5.27
C TYR A 11 -3.24 -21.76 4.45
N LEU A 12 -2.11 -22.07 3.80
CA LEU A 12 -1.36 -21.10 3.00
C LEU A 12 -2.16 -20.59 1.80
N ARG A 13 -2.96 -21.45 1.16
CA ARG A 13 -3.84 -21.04 0.06
C ARG A 13 -4.82 -19.95 0.51
N VAL A 14 -5.48 -20.15 1.65
CA VAL A 14 -6.42 -19.16 2.19
C VAL A 14 -5.68 -17.90 2.64
N ALA A 15 -4.59 -18.06 3.41
CA ALA A 15 -3.80 -16.93 3.90
C ALA A 15 -3.31 -16.04 2.74
N SER A 16 -2.79 -16.63 1.66
CA SER A 16 -2.26 -15.90 0.49
C SER A 16 -3.30 -15.08 -0.27
N SER A 17 -4.59 -15.39 -0.11
CA SER A 17 -5.69 -14.64 -0.74
C SER A 17 -6.10 -13.38 0.04
N LEU A 18 -5.62 -13.23 1.27
CA LEU A 18 -5.94 -12.07 2.11
C LEU A 18 -5.17 -10.83 1.63
N ASP A 19 -5.85 -9.69 1.56
CA ASP A 19 -5.28 -8.40 1.11
C ASP A 19 -4.05 -7.93 1.90
N MET A 20 -3.91 -8.42 3.13
CA MET A 20 -2.87 -8.07 4.08
C MET A 20 -1.75 -9.12 4.16
N TYR A 21 -1.84 -10.20 3.39
CA TYR A 21 -0.83 -11.26 3.40
C TYR A 21 0.51 -10.73 2.91
N GLY A 22 1.53 -10.81 3.78
CA GLY A 22 2.88 -10.31 3.47
C GLY A 22 2.99 -8.79 3.34
N VAL A 23 2.01 -8.03 3.84
CA VAL A 23 2.05 -6.55 3.83
C VAL A 23 2.72 -6.01 5.09
N GLU A 24 3.81 -5.27 4.91
CA GLU A 24 4.42 -4.45 5.97
C GLU A 24 3.78 -3.05 5.97
N LEU A 25 3.11 -2.67 7.06
CA LEU A 25 2.40 -1.38 7.18
C LEU A 25 3.25 -0.30 7.85
N HIS A 26 3.24 0.90 7.26
CA HIS A 26 3.85 2.11 7.81
C HIS A 26 2.83 3.25 7.90
N LYS A 27 2.72 3.90 9.05
CA LYS A 27 1.84 5.07 9.23
C LYS A 27 2.37 6.27 8.44
N ALA A 28 1.50 6.95 7.70
CA ALA A 28 1.82 8.17 6.96
C ALA A 28 0.65 9.16 6.91
N SER A 29 0.86 10.30 6.26
CA SER A 29 -0.19 11.28 6.00
C SER A 29 0.03 11.91 4.63
N VAL A 30 -1.06 12.18 3.91
CA VAL A 30 -1.01 12.89 2.62
C VAL A 30 -1.51 14.32 2.78
N LYS A 31 -0.85 15.26 2.11
CA LYS A 31 -1.33 16.64 2.00
C LYS A 31 -2.37 16.70 0.89
N VAL A 32 -3.58 17.17 1.20
CA VAL A 32 -4.62 17.36 0.19
C VAL A 32 -4.44 18.74 -0.43
N SER A 33 -3.91 18.81 -1.65
CA SER A 33 -3.70 20.08 -2.38
C SER A 33 -4.80 20.39 -3.40
N ASN A 34 -5.66 19.42 -3.74
CA ASN A 34 -6.51 19.48 -4.94
C ASN A 34 -8.02 19.57 -4.65
N THR A 35 -8.43 19.81 -3.41
CA THR A 35 -9.84 20.11 -3.13
C THR A 35 -10.05 21.61 -3.28
N ASN A 36 -11.09 22.01 -4.02
CA ASN A 36 -11.60 23.38 -4.02
C ASN A 36 -12.00 23.89 -2.61
N ASP A 37 -11.91 23.03 -1.58
CA ASP A 37 -11.99 23.38 -0.17
C ASP A 37 -10.74 24.11 0.32
N LYS A 38 -10.98 25.36 0.72
CA LYS A 38 -10.05 26.35 1.27
C LYS A 38 -9.50 25.98 2.66
N LEU A 39 -8.92 24.80 2.86
CA LEU A 39 -8.07 24.56 4.04
C LEU A 39 -6.65 24.14 3.62
N PRO A 40 -5.74 25.10 3.41
CA PRO A 40 -4.43 24.90 2.79
C PRO A 40 -3.44 24.02 3.58
N ASN A 41 -3.87 23.31 4.62
CA ASN A 41 -3.02 22.49 5.49
C ASN A 41 -3.68 21.20 6.01
N SER A 42 -4.79 20.73 5.42
CA SER A 42 -5.40 19.48 5.87
C SER A 42 -4.51 18.28 5.51
N LYS A 43 -4.22 17.44 6.51
CA LYS A 43 -3.50 16.17 6.37
C LYS A 43 -4.47 15.04 6.63
N VAL A 44 -4.54 14.10 5.70
CA VAL A 44 -5.31 12.86 5.89
C VAL A 44 -4.34 11.78 6.34
N GLU A 45 -4.61 11.16 7.50
CA GLU A 45 -3.87 10.00 7.97
C GLU A 45 -4.17 8.77 7.11
N LEU A 46 -3.13 8.00 6.79
CA LEU A 46 -3.21 6.77 6.01
C LEU A 46 -2.10 5.81 6.42
N TYR A 47 -2.13 4.60 5.90
CA TYR A 47 -1.01 3.67 5.97
C TYR A 47 -0.48 3.36 4.57
N ILE A 48 0.83 3.18 4.49
CA ILE A 48 1.52 2.68 3.30
C ILE A 48 1.86 1.22 3.59
N GLY A 49 1.36 0.30 2.78
CA GLY A 49 1.76 -1.09 2.81
C GLY A 49 2.82 -1.38 1.76
N VAL A 50 3.82 -2.18 2.11
CA VAL A 50 4.82 -2.68 1.17
C VAL A 50 4.71 -4.20 1.12
N CYS A 51 4.61 -4.77 -0.08
CA CYS A 51 4.58 -6.22 -0.27
C CYS A 51 5.18 -6.61 -1.63
N ALA A 52 5.23 -7.91 -1.91
CA ALA A 52 5.84 -8.44 -3.13
C ALA A 52 5.23 -7.86 -4.43
N SER A 53 3.95 -7.45 -4.42
CA SER A 53 3.28 -6.89 -5.61
C SER A 53 3.52 -5.39 -5.81
N GLY A 54 3.84 -4.63 -4.76
CA GLY A 54 4.00 -3.19 -4.89
C GLY A 54 3.89 -2.42 -3.58
N ILE A 55 3.59 -1.13 -3.72
CA ILE A 55 3.27 -0.21 -2.62
C ILE A 55 1.76 0.05 -2.62
N SER A 56 1.08 -0.28 -1.53
CA SER A 56 -0.35 -0.05 -1.36
C SER A 56 -0.64 1.11 -0.40
N VAL A 57 -1.74 1.82 -0.61
CA VAL A 57 -2.23 2.88 0.27
C VAL A 57 -3.50 2.39 0.95
N PHE A 58 -3.56 2.49 2.27
CA PHE A 58 -4.70 2.09 3.09
C PHE A 58 -5.26 3.28 3.85
N GLN A 59 -6.58 3.43 3.83
CA GLN A 59 -7.31 4.42 4.61
C GLN A 59 -8.41 3.70 5.39
N ASN A 60 -8.51 3.95 6.70
CA ASN A 60 -9.47 3.28 7.59
C ASN A 60 -9.45 1.75 7.47
N SER A 61 -8.26 1.16 7.37
CA SER A 61 -8.03 -0.28 7.18
C SER A 61 -8.52 -0.86 5.85
N THR A 62 -8.97 -0.03 4.92
CA THR A 62 -9.36 -0.42 3.56
C THR A 62 -8.27 -0.04 2.57
N LYS A 63 -7.89 -0.97 1.69
CA LYS A 63 -6.94 -0.72 0.60
C LYS A 63 -7.57 0.21 -0.44
N ALA A 64 -6.98 1.39 -0.62
CA ALA A 64 -7.46 2.42 -1.52
C ALA A 64 -6.81 2.34 -2.90
N ASN A 65 -5.49 2.10 -2.96
CA ASN A 65 -4.77 1.97 -4.23
C ASN A 65 -3.52 1.10 -4.07
N THR A 66 -3.03 0.56 -5.19
CA THR A 66 -1.77 -0.19 -5.27
C THR A 66 -0.96 0.31 -6.45
N PHE A 67 0.27 0.75 -6.18
CA PHE A 67 1.28 1.09 -7.16
C PHE A 67 2.18 -0.13 -7.35
N LEU A 68 2.02 -0.79 -8.50
CA LEU A 68 2.83 -1.96 -8.83
C LEU A 68 4.29 -1.57 -9.05
N TRP A 69 5.22 -2.47 -8.78
CA TRP A 69 6.65 -2.18 -8.93
C TRP A 69 7.03 -1.77 -10.36
N ASP A 70 6.41 -2.39 -11.36
CA ASP A 70 6.59 -2.08 -12.79
C ASP A 70 6.06 -0.69 -13.18
N GLN A 71 5.18 -0.08 -12.38
CA GLN A 71 4.68 1.27 -12.59
C GLN A 71 5.52 2.34 -11.90
N ILE A 72 6.47 1.97 -11.03
CA ILE A 72 7.26 2.90 -10.22
C ILE A 72 8.63 3.13 -10.88
N THR A 73 8.92 4.38 -11.26
CA THR A 73 10.23 4.76 -11.84
C THR A 73 11.26 5.12 -10.78
N LYS A 74 10.81 5.75 -9.69
CA LYS A 74 11.72 6.27 -8.67
C LYS A 74 11.03 6.33 -7.32
N ILE A 75 11.76 5.90 -6.30
CA ILE A 75 11.40 6.05 -4.90
C ILE A 75 12.44 6.97 -4.27
N SER A 76 11.99 7.98 -3.54
CA SER A 76 12.90 8.91 -2.85
C SER A 76 12.26 9.48 -1.60
N PHE A 77 13.08 10.05 -0.71
CA PHE A 77 12.59 10.73 0.47
C PHE A 77 13.37 12.02 0.73
N LYS A 78 12.71 13.00 1.35
CA LYS A 78 13.32 14.24 1.82
C LYS A 78 12.74 14.60 3.18
N ARG A 79 13.57 14.62 4.21
CA ARG A 79 13.15 14.79 5.61
C ARG A 79 12.08 13.75 5.98
N ARG A 80 10.86 14.19 6.29
CA ARG A 80 9.71 13.33 6.64
C ARG A 80 8.72 13.14 5.48
N THR A 81 9.13 13.44 4.25
CA THR A 81 8.28 13.26 3.07
C THR A 81 8.84 12.15 2.20
N PHE A 82 7.99 11.18 1.89
CA PHE A 82 8.26 10.07 0.97
C PHE A 82 7.62 10.37 -0.39
N TYR A 83 8.31 10.03 -1.47
CA TYR A 83 7.89 10.29 -2.85
C TYR A 83 7.99 9.01 -3.68
N VAL A 84 6.89 8.68 -4.34
CA VAL A 84 6.81 7.63 -5.37
C VAL A 84 6.53 8.32 -6.70
N GLN A 85 7.43 8.15 -7.67
CA GLN A 85 7.25 8.65 -9.02
C GLN A 85 6.83 7.50 -9.92
N LEU A 86 5.71 7.66 -10.62
CA LEU A 86 5.19 6.67 -11.56
C LEU A 86 5.75 6.89 -12.96
N ILE A 87 5.71 5.84 -13.79
CA ILE A 87 5.98 5.95 -15.22
C ILE A 87 4.97 6.93 -15.82
N LYS A 88 5.46 7.93 -16.56
CA LYS A 88 4.60 8.77 -17.40
C LYS A 88 4.27 7.95 -18.65
N ASN A 89 3.02 7.56 -18.80
CA ASN A 89 2.55 7.08 -20.09
C ASN A 89 2.60 8.26 -21.08
N PRO A 90 3.15 8.08 -22.28
CA PRO A 90 3.24 9.13 -23.30
C PRO A 90 1.86 9.64 -23.75
#